data_AF-A0A537V930-F1
#
_entry.id   AF-A0A537V930-F1
#
_cell.length_a   1.000
_cell.length_b   1.000
_cell.length_c   1.000
_cell.angle_alpha   90.00
_cell.angle_beta   90.00
_cell.angle_gamma   90.00
#
_symmetry.space_group_name_H-M   'P 1'
#
loop_
_entity.id
_entity.type
_entity.pdbx_description
1 polymer ?
#
loop_
_entity_poly.entity_id
_entity_poly.type
_entity_poly.pdbx_seq_one_letter_code
_entity_poly.pdbx_strand_id
1 'polypeptide(L)'
;MALSLCTLLWLAAVPAVALVFPALNGRVVDEANILDPPTRAALTQKIADFEAKTSDQLVVVTLKSLQGTSIEDFGVELGRRWQIGQKDTNNGVLL
;
A
#
# COMPACT_ATOMS: atom_id res chain seq x y z
N MET A 1 4.38 47.65 37.94
CA MET A 1 2.96 47.55 37.51
C MET A 1 2.94 46.68 36.26
N ALA A 2 2.29 45.52 36.37
CA ALA A 2 1.89 44.60 35.29
C ALA A 2 2.95 44.14 34.28
N LEU A 3 3.69 43.08 34.66
CA LEU A 3 4.09 42.01 33.74
C LEU A 3 2.80 41.37 33.17
N SER A 4 2.54 41.48 31.87
CA SER A 4 1.59 40.65 31.07
C SER A 4 1.66 41.20 29.64
N LEU A 5 1.90 40.43 28.59
CA LEU A 5 1.25 39.17 28.26
C LEU A 5 2.05 38.53 27.11
N CYS A 6 3.08 37.74 27.42
CA CYS A 6 3.67 36.81 26.45
C CYS A 6 2.70 35.63 26.29
N THR A 7 1.69 35.79 25.45
CA THR A 7 0.76 34.71 25.10
C THR A 7 1.54 33.68 24.27
N LEU A 8 2.02 32.64 24.97
CA LEU A 8 2.63 31.44 24.42
C LEU A 8 1.70 30.83 23.36
N LEU A 9 2.12 30.89 22.10
CA LEU A 9 1.51 30.12 21.01
C LEU A 9 1.97 28.67 21.17
N TRP A 10 1.25 27.88 21.97
CA TRP A 10 1.52 26.44 22.10
C TRP A 10 0.97 25.74 20.86
N LEU A 11 1.79 25.64 19.81
CA LEU A 11 1.52 24.76 18.69
C LEU A 11 1.69 23.31 19.18
N ALA A 12 0.57 22.64 19.48
CA ALA A 12 0.59 21.20 19.71
C ALA A 12 0.90 20.52 18.37
N ALA A 13 2.14 20.03 18.21
CA ALA A 13 2.50 19.19 17.08
C ALA A 13 1.72 17.87 17.21
N VAL A 14 0.72 17.67 16.36
CA VAL A 14 0.02 16.39 16.26
C VAL A 14 0.99 15.42 15.57
N PRO A 15 1.36 14.29 16.19
CA PRO A 15 2.25 13.34 15.55
C PRO A 15 1.54 12.73 14.33
N ALA A 16 2.10 12.93 13.15
CA ALA A 16 1.66 12.24 11.95
C ALA A 16 2.05 10.77 12.07
N VAL A 17 1.07 9.86 12.08
CA VAL A 17 1.31 8.42 12.08
C VAL A 17 1.76 8.03 10.67
N ALA A 18 2.97 7.51 10.53
CA ALA A 18 3.47 7.02 9.26
C ALA A 18 2.88 5.64 8.94
N LEU A 19 2.43 5.45 7.70
CA LEU A 19 1.93 4.16 7.23
C LEU A 19 3.06 3.12 7.13
N VAL A 20 2.79 1.93 7.66
CA VAL A 20 3.64 0.76 7.52
C VAL A 20 3.15 -0.08 6.34
N PHE A 21 4.01 -0.35 5.37
CA PHE A 21 3.64 -1.12 4.18
C PHE A 21 4.28 -2.51 4.19
N PRO A 22 3.59 -3.55 3.71
CA PRO A 22 4.20 -4.86 3.52
C PRO A 22 5.30 -4.81 2.45
N ALA A 23 6.26 -5.73 2.55
CA ALA A 23 7.26 -5.92 1.51
C ALA A 23 6.62 -6.58 0.29
N LEU A 24 6.93 -6.07 -0.90
CA LEU A 24 6.57 -6.75 -2.15
C LEU A 24 7.43 -8.01 -2.28
N ASN A 25 6.82 -9.19 -2.21
CA ASN A 25 7.51 -10.47 -2.29
C ASN A 25 6.99 -11.37 -3.42
N GLY A 26 6.08 -10.87 -4.26
CA GLY A 26 5.55 -11.59 -5.40
C GLY A 26 4.27 -10.96 -5.94
N ARG A 27 3.60 -11.68 -6.85
CA ARG A 27 2.30 -11.30 -7.44
C ARG A 27 1.15 -11.36 -6.42
N VAL A 28 1.32 -12.12 -5.35
CA VAL A 28 0.32 -12.26 -4.28
C VAL A 28 1.01 -12.06 -2.93
N VAL A 29 0.62 -11.00 -2.22
CA VAL A 29 1.11 -10.65 -0.89
C VAL A 29 -0.03 -10.83 0.10
N ASP A 30 -0.09 -11.98 0.79
CA ASP A 30 -1.18 -12.29 1.73
C ASP A 30 -0.76 -12.03 3.18
N GLU A 31 -0.83 -10.77 3.62
CA GLU A 31 -0.48 -10.35 4.99
C GLU A 31 -1.61 -10.67 5.99
N ALA A 32 -2.85 -10.70 5.51
CA ALA A 32 -4.01 -11.10 6.30
C ALA A 32 -4.04 -12.61 6.61
N ASN A 33 -3.26 -13.42 5.89
CA ASN A 33 -3.21 -14.87 6.00
C ASN A 33 -4.59 -15.53 5.79
N ILE A 34 -5.30 -15.08 4.76
CA ILE A 34 -6.64 -15.55 4.41
C ILE A 34 -6.65 -16.49 3.20
N LEU A 35 -5.52 -16.60 2.48
CA LEU A 35 -5.39 -17.50 1.34
C LEU A 35 -4.60 -18.74 1.74
N ASP A 36 -5.18 -19.91 1.55
CA ASP A 36 -4.47 -21.18 1.70
C ASP A 36 -3.35 -21.32 0.64
N PRO A 37 -2.31 -22.14 0.92
CA PRO A 37 -1.17 -22.29 0.01
C PRO A 37 -1.54 -22.69 -1.44
N PRO A 38 -2.42 -23.67 -1.70
CA PRO A 38 -2.79 -24.00 -3.08
C PRO A 38 -3.55 -22.87 -3.77
N THR A 39 -4.44 -22.16 -3.08
CA THR A 39 -5.11 -20.96 -3.63
C THR A 39 -4.11 -19.87 -4.01
N ARG A 40 -3.14 -19.58 -3.13
CA ARG A 40 -2.09 -18.58 -3.39
C ARG A 40 -1.23 -18.94 -4.59
N ALA A 41 -0.85 -20.22 -4.73
CA ALA A 41 -0.09 -20.72 -5.86
C ALA A 41 -0.88 -20.63 -7.17
N ALA A 42 -2.15 -21.06 -7.16
CA ALA A 42 -3.02 -20.99 -8.33
C ALA A 42 -3.25 -19.54 -8.79
N LEU A 43 -3.47 -18.61 -7.85
CA LEU A 43 -3.62 -17.19 -8.15
C LEU A 43 -2.33 -16.60 -8.73
N THR A 44 -1.19 -16.93 -8.13
CA THR A 44 0.13 -16.49 -8.63
C THR A 44 0.35 -16.93 -10.08
N GLN A 45 0.04 -18.19 -10.40
CA GLN A 45 0.17 -18.71 -11.76
C GLN A 45 -0.78 -18.01 -12.72
N LYS A 46 -2.04 -17.83 -12.33
CA LYS A 46 -3.04 -17.16 -13.16
C LYS A 46 -2.64 -15.72 -13.49
N ILE A 47 -2.08 -15.00 -12.52
CA ILE A 47 -1.55 -13.65 -12.74
C ILE A 47 -0.36 -13.72 -13.71
N ALA A 48 0.61 -14.62 -13.49
CA ALA A 48 1.75 -14.76 -14.39
C ALA A 48 1.33 -15.03 -15.85
N ASP A 49 0.34 -15.89 -16.06
CA ASP A 49 -0.22 -16.18 -17.38
C ASP A 49 -0.93 -14.98 -18.02
N PHE A 50 -1.51 -14.09 -17.21
CA PHE A 50 -2.16 -12.87 -17.65
C PHE A 50 -1.14 -11.81 -18.07
N GLU A 51 -0.11 -11.57 -17.24
CA GLU A 51 0.96 -10.61 -17.54
C GLU A 51 1.70 -11.00 -18.83
N ALA A 52 1.93 -12.31 -19.03
CA ALA A 52 2.55 -12.85 -20.24
C ALA A 52 1.75 -12.56 -21.53
N LYS A 53 0.44 -12.30 -21.42
CA LYS A 53 -0.47 -12.05 -22.56
C LYS A 53 -0.74 -10.57 -22.80
N THR A 54 -0.60 -9.72 -21.78
CA THR A 54 -1.12 -8.34 -21.79
C THR A 54 -0.04 -7.28 -21.57
N SER A 55 1.18 -7.68 -21.19
CA SER A 55 2.26 -6.79 -20.71
C SER A 55 1.94 -6.01 -19.43
N ASP A 56 0.71 -6.10 -18.92
CA ASP A 56 0.26 -5.49 -17.68
C ASP A 56 0.90 -6.17 -16.47
N GLN A 57 1.12 -5.41 -15.41
CA GLN A 57 1.60 -5.95 -14.14
C GLN A 57 0.46 -5.93 -13.13
N LEU A 58 0.13 -7.09 -12.56
CA LEU A 58 -0.95 -7.22 -11.59
C LEU A 58 -0.40 -7.79 -10.28
N VAL A 59 -0.70 -7.11 -9.18
CA VAL A 59 -0.35 -7.55 -7.82
C VAL A 59 -1.62 -7.59 -6.98
N VAL A 60 -1.81 -8.69 -6.25
CA VAL A 60 -2.90 -8.87 -5.29
C VAL A 60 -2.32 -8.80 -3.88
N VAL A 61 -2.90 -7.97 -3.02
CA VAL A 61 -2.49 -7.82 -1.63
C VAL A 61 -3.68 -8.00 -0.69
N THR A 62 -3.50 -8.78 0.38
CA THR A 62 -4.45 -8.83 1.49
C THR A 62 -3.78 -8.22 2.72
N LEU A 63 -4.51 -7.39 3.46
CA LEU A 63 -3.99 -6.64 4.60
C LEU A 63 -4.90 -6.86 5.80
N LYS A 64 -4.33 -6.96 7.01
CA LYS A 64 -5.12 -7.00 8.24
C LYS A 64 -5.79 -5.66 8.55
N SER A 65 -5.20 -4.56 8.09
CA SER A 65 -5.65 -3.21 8.40
C SER A 65 -5.11 -2.19 7.40
N LEU A 66 -5.92 -1.16 7.12
CA LEU A 66 -5.52 0.04 6.39
C LEU A 66 -4.97 1.14 7.31
N GLN A 67 -4.70 0.82 8.58
CA GLN A 67 -4.13 1.74 9.58
C GLN A 67 -4.94 3.03 9.77
N GLY A 68 -6.27 2.93 9.65
CA GLY A 68 -7.18 4.07 9.77
C GLY A 68 -7.22 4.99 8.54
N THR A 69 -6.62 4.57 7.43
CA THR A 69 -6.62 5.29 6.15
C THR A 69 -7.69 4.73 5.21
N SER A 70 -8.13 5.54 4.23
CA SER A 70 -8.99 5.10 3.15
C SER A 70 -8.30 4.04 2.27
N ILE A 71 -9.07 3.22 1.56
CA ILE A 71 -8.49 2.21 0.66
C ILE A 71 -7.80 2.87 -0.54
N GLU A 72 -8.33 4.00 -1.00
CA GLU A 72 -7.82 4.78 -2.11
C GLU A 72 -6.45 5.39 -1.77
N ASP A 73 -6.34 6.08 -0.62
CA ASP A 73 -5.08 6.71 -0.21
C ASP A 73 -4.02 5.65 0.11
N PHE A 74 -4.42 4.57 0.80
CA PHE A 74 -3.50 3.47 1.11
C PHE A 74 -3.01 2.79 -0.18
N GLY A 75 -3.92 2.51 -1.11
CA GLY A 75 -3.60 1.89 -2.40
C GLY A 75 -2.66 2.74 -3.26
N VAL A 76 -2.89 4.05 -3.32
CA VAL A 76 -2.01 4.98 -4.04
C VAL A 76 -0.60 5.00 -3.44
N GLU A 77 -0.50 5.13 -2.12
CA GLU A 77 0.82 5.15 -1.45
C GLU A 77 1.54 3.80 -1.54
N LEU A 78 0.81 2.69 -1.44
CA LEU A 78 1.36 1.36 -1.63
C LEU A 78 1.87 1.16 -3.05
N GLY A 79 1.08 1.53 -4.07
CA GLY A 79 1.47 1.46 -5.47
C GLY A 79 2.73 2.29 -5.77
N ARG A 80 2.82 3.50 -5.22
CA ARG A 80 4.02 4.35 -5.29
C ARG A 80 5.23 3.71 -4.62
N ARG A 81 5.04 3.13 -3.42
CA ARG A 81 6.11 2.48 -2.66
C ARG A 81 6.67 1.26 -3.41
N TRP A 82 5.79 0.47 -4.00
CA TRP A 82 6.16 -0.73 -4.74
C TRP A 82 6.59 -0.46 -6.18
N GLN A 83 6.37 0.75 -6.68
CA GLN A 83 6.68 1.14 -8.06
C GLN A 83 6.07 0.15 -9.06
N ILE A 84 4.81 -0.24 -8.82
CA ILE A 84 4.10 -1.17 -9.71
C ILE A 84 3.84 -0.52 -11.07
N GLY A 85 3.94 -1.31 -12.13
CA GLY A 85 3.85 -0.88 -13.52
C GLY A 85 5.24 -0.69 -14.14
N GLN A 86 5.33 -0.86 -15.45
CA GLN A 86 6.57 -0.59 -16.16
C GLN A 86 6.74 0.92 -16.36
N LYS A 87 8.00 1.40 -16.24
CA LYS A 87 8.35 2.83 -16.30
C LYS A 87 7.78 3.56 -17.52
N ASP A 88 7.69 2.86 -18.64
CA ASP A 88 7.31 3.45 -19.93
C ASP A 88 5.80 3.33 -20.23
N THR A 89 5.09 2.38 -19.60
CA THR A 89 3.69 2.08 -19.91
C THR A 89 2.72 2.31 -18.75
N ASN A 90 3.21 2.49 -17.52
CA ASN A 90 2.42 2.76 -16.32
C ASN A 90 1.22 1.82 -16.12
N ASN A 91 1.39 0.54 -16.46
CA ASN A 91 0.32 -0.45 -16.53
C ASN A 91 0.28 -1.38 -15.31
N GLY A 92 0.56 -0.81 -14.13
CA GLY A 92 0.46 -1.51 -12.85
C GLY A 92 -0.97 -1.47 -12.30
N VAL A 93 -1.49 -2.62 -11.89
CA VAL A 93 -2.77 -2.75 -11.20
C VAL A 93 -2.55 -3.40 -9.84
N LEU A 94 -3.13 -2.79 -8.81
CA LEU A 94 -3.16 -3.30 -7.45
C LEU A 94 -4.58 -3.70 -7.08
N LEU A 95 -4.74 -4.88 -6.46
CA LEU A 95 -6.02 -5.41 -6.00
C LEU A 95 -5.95 -5.79 -4.52
#